data_AF-A0A9E3EN48-F1
#
_entry.id   AF-A0A9E3EN48-F1
#
_cell.length_a   1.000
_cell.length_b   1.000
_cell.length_c   1.000
_cell.angle_alpha   90.00
_cell.angle_beta   90.00
_cell.angle_gamma   90.00
#
_symmetry.space_group_name_H-M   'P 1'
#
loop_
_entity.id
_entity.type
_entity.pdbx_description
1 polymer ?
#
loop_
_entity_poly.entity_id
_entity_poly.type
_entity_poly.pdbx_seq_one_letter_code
_entity_poly.pdbx_strand_id
1 'polypeptide(L)'
;MEWRGTIAAAGLVALLWSGGARADAVAPTPPPAAPSAAPSPYPAIFVVRHDHWTDIDERDYSRFIAEIGESGCNTVDLCLHSPRNPFHGTDPPGVYFASDCADLAYNLRFYFAWKRGLPFGYVSQVRMRGAGRDFRYGFSGNAVEARLTVPSGKVSGYEIWDEIRDNVSSGTFRIHPTLEEPEVPDLYSPAIDVRSIRPGTAIYDPNGHVATVYKVETDGRIRYMDAHPDSSLTRGFYDLRFVRAYPGMGAGFKNWRPLKLVGARKLADGTYSGGRAVPASNAEIANFSTEQFYGNGPKPDEDRDWRDGTFTLNGQPLDWYDYVRAKLAGGKLEFDPLREVSDMIDSNCVDLHDRVDAVDLAAKSGLVNQPEPDRLPENIYGTDGDWETYSTPSRDARLKTAFKELRDAVERYVKLWRAKDPKLHFKGNDLIAELIALYDRKAAQCTIVYVRSDGTPFALGYEQIRARLFALSFDPYQCVERRWGAGDPAEFAPCPDTTLKAAWYEAEQGLRNQIDRTYEAQMGFSLEELRAPGPDRGVATAPDIDVRGFLERQRAPAKTASSQ
;
A
#
# COMPACT_ATOMS: atom_id res chain seq x y z
N MET A 1 9.72 27.46 13.47
CA MET A 1 9.21 28.69 12.84
C MET A 1 7.71 28.72 13.05
N GLU A 2 7.27 29.59 13.97
CA GLU A 2 5.88 29.80 14.37
C GLU A 2 5.08 30.39 13.21
N TRP A 3 3.84 29.95 12.97
CA TRP A 3 2.75 30.77 12.43
C TRP A 3 1.41 30.02 12.60
N ARG A 4 0.55 30.43 13.54
CA ARG A 4 -0.91 30.26 13.43
C ARG A 4 -1.60 31.48 14.03
N GLY A 5 -2.28 32.23 13.16
CA GLY A 5 -3.03 33.43 13.46
C GLY A 5 -4.36 33.13 14.15
N THR A 6 -4.66 33.98 15.13
CA THR A 6 -5.86 34.01 15.95
C THR A 6 -7.05 34.56 15.16
N ILE A 7 -8.18 33.85 15.15
CA ILE A 7 -9.47 34.38 14.65
C ILE A 7 -10.30 34.84 15.85
N ALA A 8 -10.72 36.10 15.81
CA ALA A 8 -11.51 36.78 16.82
C ALA A 8 -13.01 36.42 16.74
N ALA A 9 -13.64 36.29 17.91
CA ALA A 9 -15.07 36.04 18.08
C ALA A 9 -15.92 37.30 17.81
N ALA A 10 -17.00 37.16 17.04
CA ALA A 10 -18.03 38.18 16.84
C ALA A 10 -19.25 37.89 17.73
N GLY A 11 -19.79 38.97 18.33
CA GLY A 11 -20.72 38.95 19.45
C GLY A 11 -22.18 38.60 19.14
N LEU A 12 -22.86 38.12 20.19
CA LEU A 12 -24.30 37.89 20.26
C LEU A 12 -25.08 39.20 20.44
N VAL A 13 -26.09 39.40 19.59
CA VAL A 13 -27.14 40.41 19.76
C VAL A 13 -28.31 39.79 20.51
N ALA A 14 -28.67 40.37 21.65
CA ALA A 14 -29.85 40.03 22.42
C ALA A 14 -31.09 40.75 21.87
N LEU A 15 -32.16 40.01 21.59
CA LEU A 15 -33.49 40.55 21.29
C LEU A 15 -34.45 40.16 22.41
N LEU A 16 -34.89 41.18 23.14
CA LEU A 16 -35.94 41.14 24.16
C LEU A 16 -37.30 40.98 23.49
N TRP A 17 -38.06 39.95 23.87
CA TRP A 17 -39.50 39.89 23.67
C TRP A 17 -40.20 39.66 25.02
N SER A 18 -41.22 40.46 25.27
CA SER A 18 -41.97 40.53 26.52
C SER A 18 -43.37 39.96 26.34
N GLY A 19 -43.84 39.24 27.36
CA GLY A 19 -45.25 39.15 27.74
C GLY A 19 -46.02 37.92 27.27
N GLY A 20 -46.47 37.08 28.22
CA GLY A 20 -47.57 36.13 27.97
C GLY A 20 -47.74 34.99 28.98
N ALA A 21 -48.42 35.28 30.10
CA ALA A 21 -49.21 34.40 30.97
C ALA A 21 -48.62 33.09 31.57
N ARG A 22 -48.61 33.06 32.91
CA ARG A 22 -48.31 31.89 33.76
C ARG A 22 -49.42 30.83 33.68
N ALA A 23 -49.02 29.58 33.54
CA ALA A 23 -49.78 28.41 33.99
C ALA A 23 -48.85 27.59 34.90
N ASP A 24 -49.31 27.31 36.12
CA ASP A 24 -48.58 26.52 37.11
C ASP A 24 -48.45 25.06 36.62
N ALA A 25 -47.26 24.68 36.18
CA ALA A 25 -46.93 23.30 35.82
C ALA A 25 -46.07 22.68 36.93
N VAL A 26 -46.58 21.60 37.52
CA VAL A 26 -45.87 20.74 38.48
C VAL A 26 -44.63 20.17 37.80
N ALA A 27 -43.45 20.39 38.39
CA ALA A 27 -42.19 19.89 37.86
C ALA A 27 -42.15 18.35 37.90
N PRO A 28 -41.83 17.65 36.79
CA PRO A 28 -41.63 16.21 36.82
C PRO A 28 -40.34 15.88 37.58
N THR A 29 -40.41 14.88 38.45
CA THR A 29 -39.25 14.28 39.12
C THR A 29 -38.20 13.84 38.09
N PRO A 30 -36.90 14.13 38.30
CA PRO A 30 -35.86 13.69 37.39
C PRO A 30 -35.84 12.15 37.33
N PRO A 31 -35.61 11.56 36.15
CA PRO A 31 -35.47 10.11 36.05
C PRO A 31 -34.27 9.65 36.90
N PRO A 32 -34.32 8.43 37.47
CA PRO A 32 -33.18 7.89 38.21
C PRO A 32 -31.94 7.92 37.33
N ALA A 33 -30.82 8.35 37.89
CA ALA A 33 -29.53 8.35 37.22
C ALA A 33 -29.29 6.96 36.63
N ALA A 34 -28.97 6.90 35.33
CA ALA A 34 -28.60 5.66 34.67
C ALA A 34 -27.48 4.98 35.49
N PRO A 35 -27.53 3.65 35.70
CA PRO A 35 -26.45 2.97 36.38
C PRO A 35 -25.14 3.28 35.67
N SER A 36 -24.14 3.72 36.43
CA SER A 36 -22.77 3.92 35.95
C SER A 36 -22.39 2.71 35.10
N ALA A 37 -22.19 2.92 33.79
CA ALA A 37 -21.67 1.88 32.92
C ALA A 37 -20.39 1.33 33.57
N ALA A 38 -20.28 0.00 33.64
CA ALA A 38 -19.02 -0.61 34.05
C ALA A 38 -17.90 -0.01 33.17
N PRO A 39 -16.75 0.36 33.73
CA PRO A 39 -15.67 0.94 32.94
C PRO A 39 -15.34 -0.01 31.79
N SER A 40 -15.25 0.54 30.57
CA SER A 40 -14.87 -0.23 29.39
C SER A 40 -13.61 -1.03 29.71
N PRO A 41 -13.55 -2.35 29.39
CA PRO A 41 -12.32 -3.11 29.53
C PRO A 41 -11.19 -2.56 28.66
N TYR A 42 -11.52 -1.65 27.72
CA TYR A 42 -10.61 -0.94 26.83
C TYR A 42 -10.61 0.55 27.20
N PRO A 43 -9.76 0.97 28.15
CA PRO A 43 -9.65 2.38 28.49
C PRO A 43 -9.07 3.19 27.31
N ALA A 44 -9.52 4.45 27.17
CA ALA A 44 -8.93 5.40 26.24
C ALA A 44 -7.43 5.59 26.50
N ILE A 45 -7.01 5.53 27.77
CA ILE A 45 -5.61 5.54 28.18
C ILE A 45 -4.93 4.21 27.86
N PHE A 46 -3.73 4.26 27.29
CA PHE A 46 -2.93 3.06 27.05
C PHE A 46 -2.42 2.47 28.38
N VAL A 47 -2.75 1.21 28.67
CA VAL A 47 -2.39 0.53 29.92
C VAL A 47 -1.77 -0.83 29.64
N VAL A 48 -0.52 -1.00 30.10
CA VAL A 48 0.23 -2.25 29.96
C VAL A 48 -0.06 -3.20 31.12
N ARG A 49 -0.47 -4.42 30.81
CA ARG A 49 -0.83 -5.50 31.76
C ARG A 49 0.07 -6.73 31.63
N HIS A 50 0.83 -6.80 30.55
CA HIS A 50 1.78 -7.86 30.25
C HIS A 50 3.17 -7.27 30.05
N ASP A 51 4.22 -8.02 30.40
CA ASP A 51 5.61 -7.61 30.18
C ASP A 51 6.20 -8.14 28.87
N HIS A 52 5.47 -8.94 28.09
CA HIS A 52 5.92 -9.40 26.78
C HIS A 52 4.74 -9.83 25.90
N TRP A 53 5.02 -9.97 24.60
CA TRP A 53 4.14 -10.66 23.65
C TRP A 53 4.38 -12.16 23.72
N THR A 54 3.31 -12.94 23.85
CA THR A 54 3.37 -14.40 23.77
C THR A 54 3.11 -14.90 22.35
N ASP A 55 3.41 -16.17 22.07
CA ASP A 55 3.03 -16.81 20.80
C ASP A 55 1.51 -16.83 20.59
N ILE A 56 0.71 -16.79 21.66
CA ILE A 56 -0.75 -16.68 21.57
C ILE A 56 -1.12 -15.28 21.07
N ASP A 57 -0.52 -14.24 21.63
CA ASP A 57 -0.77 -12.85 21.21
C ASP A 57 -0.37 -12.62 19.75
N GLU A 58 0.75 -13.21 19.31
CA GLU A 58 1.16 -13.15 17.90
C GLU A 58 0.15 -13.82 16.95
N ARG A 59 -0.41 -14.98 17.34
CA ARG A 59 -1.45 -15.65 16.54
C ARG A 59 -2.76 -14.85 16.54
N ASP A 60 -3.13 -14.28 17.68
CA ASP A 60 -4.33 -13.47 17.79
C ASP A 60 -4.20 -12.16 17.00
N TYR A 61 -3.00 -11.57 16.95
CA TYR A 61 -2.67 -10.44 16.09
C TYR A 61 -2.79 -10.81 14.61
N SER A 62 -2.21 -11.95 14.18
CA SER A 62 -2.38 -12.44 12.81
C SER A 62 -3.86 -12.65 12.45
N ARG A 63 -4.67 -13.20 13.36
CA ARG A 63 -6.12 -13.34 13.13
C ARG A 63 -6.80 -11.98 13.01
N PHE A 64 -6.48 -11.02 13.87
CA PHE A 64 -6.98 -9.65 13.77
C PHE A 64 -6.70 -9.04 12.40
N ILE A 65 -5.45 -9.13 11.91
CA ILE A 65 -5.07 -8.63 10.59
C ILE A 65 -5.82 -9.34 9.46
N ALA A 66 -5.99 -10.66 9.55
CA ALA A 66 -6.75 -11.42 8.57
C ALA A 66 -8.21 -10.98 8.49
N GLU A 67 -8.86 -10.73 9.64
CA GLU A 67 -10.25 -10.25 9.69
C GLU A 67 -10.41 -8.83 9.13
N ILE A 68 -9.45 -7.93 9.42
CA ILE A 68 -9.40 -6.59 8.83
C ILE A 68 -9.28 -6.70 7.30
N GLY A 69 -8.35 -7.52 6.81
CA GLY A 69 -8.17 -7.77 5.38
C GLY A 69 -9.40 -8.38 4.70
N GLU A 70 -10.16 -9.25 5.37
CA GLU A 70 -11.34 -9.93 4.82
C GLU A 70 -12.66 -9.15 5.01
N SER A 71 -12.61 -7.91 5.50
CA SER A 71 -13.81 -7.13 5.82
C SER A 71 -14.45 -6.39 4.66
N GLY A 72 -13.75 -6.21 3.54
CA GLY A 72 -14.27 -5.47 2.38
C GLY A 72 -14.40 -3.96 2.59
N CYS A 73 -13.99 -3.41 3.75
CA CYS A 73 -13.85 -1.97 3.96
C CYS A 73 -12.84 -1.36 2.97
N ASN A 74 -13.00 -0.08 2.63
CA ASN A 74 -12.15 0.63 1.67
C ASN A 74 -11.45 1.87 2.27
N THR A 75 -11.53 2.09 3.58
CA THR A 75 -10.74 3.09 4.31
C THR A 75 -10.28 2.50 5.64
N VAL A 76 -9.16 2.96 6.17
CA VAL A 76 -8.63 2.51 7.48
C VAL A 76 -9.70 2.63 8.57
N ASP A 77 -10.41 3.75 8.59
CA ASP A 77 -11.49 4.02 9.54
C ASP A 77 -12.63 3.00 9.46
N LEU A 78 -13.15 2.75 8.25
CA LEU A 78 -14.21 1.77 8.04
C LEU A 78 -13.76 0.35 8.39
N CYS A 79 -12.47 0.05 8.22
CA CYS A 79 -11.91 -1.24 8.60
C CYS A 79 -11.88 -1.42 10.11
N LEU A 80 -11.46 -0.40 10.87
CA LEU A 80 -11.43 -0.47 12.33
C LEU A 80 -12.84 -0.42 12.95
N HIS A 81 -13.80 0.21 12.29
CA HIS A 81 -15.22 0.17 12.70
C HIS A 81 -16.00 -1.04 12.17
N SER A 82 -15.36 -1.89 11.35
CA SER A 82 -16.01 -3.08 10.80
C SER A 82 -16.42 -4.06 11.91
N PRO A 83 -17.60 -4.71 11.82
CA PRO A 83 -17.96 -5.81 12.72
C PRO A 83 -16.96 -6.98 12.74
N ARG A 84 -16.10 -7.08 11.72
CA ARG A 84 -15.01 -8.07 11.67
C ARG A 84 -13.83 -7.72 12.58
N ASN A 85 -13.62 -6.45 12.91
CA ASN A 85 -12.67 -6.07 13.94
C ASN A 85 -13.23 -6.50 15.31
N PRO A 86 -12.57 -7.41 16.06
CA PRO A 86 -13.02 -7.82 17.39
C PRO A 86 -13.10 -6.66 18.41
N PHE A 87 -12.54 -5.49 18.10
CA PHE A 87 -12.52 -4.32 18.96
C PHE A 87 -13.41 -3.14 18.47
N HIS A 88 -14.18 -3.29 17.38
CA HIS A 88 -14.91 -2.18 16.73
C HIS A 88 -15.87 -1.38 17.62
N GLY A 89 -16.42 -2.00 18.67
CA GLY A 89 -17.34 -1.36 19.62
C GLY A 89 -16.68 -0.80 20.88
N THR A 90 -15.35 -0.79 20.94
CA THR A 90 -14.60 -0.45 22.16
C THR A 90 -14.16 1.00 22.23
N ASP A 91 -14.24 1.71 21.10
CA ASP A 91 -13.88 3.12 20.95
C ASP A 91 -15.14 4.01 21.07
N PRO A 92 -15.02 5.24 21.62
CA PRO A 92 -16.13 6.18 21.66
C PRO A 92 -16.68 6.48 20.26
N PRO A 93 -17.99 6.76 20.12
CA PRO A 93 -18.56 7.21 18.85
C PRO A 93 -17.86 8.47 18.32
N GLY A 94 -17.57 8.49 17.01
CA GLY A 94 -17.01 9.65 16.32
C GLY A 94 -15.48 9.73 16.31
N VAL A 95 -14.77 8.74 16.88
CA VAL A 95 -13.33 8.58 16.64
C VAL A 95 -13.11 8.28 15.15
N TYR A 96 -12.05 8.86 14.59
CA TYR A 96 -11.65 8.63 13.21
C TYR A 96 -10.21 8.09 13.17
N PHE A 97 -9.98 7.02 12.42
CA PHE A 97 -8.65 6.43 12.25
C PHE A 97 -8.11 6.66 10.84
N ALA A 98 -6.99 7.38 10.77
CA ALA A 98 -6.24 7.62 9.54
C ALA A 98 -4.88 6.92 9.58
N SER A 99 -4.43 6.44 8.43
CA SER A 99 -3.11 5.83 8.23
C SER A 99 -2.77 5.93 6.75
N ASP A 100 -1.48 6.05 6.44
CA ASP A 100 -0.93 5.81 5.11
C ASP A 100 -0.22 4.45 5.04
N CYS A 101 0.46 4.17 3.92
CA CYS A 101 1.15 2.91 3.72
C CYS A 101 2.22 2.64 4.78
N ALA A 102 2.96 3.68 5.20
CA ALA A 102 4.12 3.57 6.05
C ALA A 102 3.75 3.29 7.51
N ASP A 103 2.72 3.96 8.02
CA ASP A 103 2.31 3.86 9.41
C ASP A 103 1.27 2.75 9.66
N LEU A 104 0.55 2.25 8.63
CA LEU A 104 -0.50 1.23 8.78
C LEU A 104 -0.06 0.01 9.58
N ALA A 105 1.10 -0.57 9.25
CA ALA A 105 1.60 -1.74 9.96
C ALA A 105 1.85 -1.44 11.45
N TYR A 106 2.44 -0.28 11.77
CA TYR A 106 2.69 0.16 13.14
C TYR A 106 1.40 0.45 13.89
N ASN A 107 0.48 1.17 13.26
CA ASN A 107 -0.81 1.56 13.83
C ASN A 107 -1.68 0.35 14.13
N LEU A 108 -1.77 -0.63 13.23
CA LEU A 108 -2.50 -1.87 13.49
C LEU A 108 -1.85 -2.71 14.60
N ARG A 109 -0.51 -2.79 14.63
CA ARG A 109 0.23 -3.48 15.69
C ARG A 109 0.00 -2.81 17.04
N PHE A 110 0.08 -1.48 17.08
CA PHE A 110 -0.16 -0.67 18.27
C PHE A 110 -1.61 -0.79 18.75
N TYR A 111 -2.60 -0.65 17.86
CA TYR A 111 -4.01 -0.76 18.22
C TYR A 111 -4.31 -2.10 18.86
N PHE A 112 -3.80 -3.20 18.27
CA PHE A 112 -3.91 -4.52 18.90
C PHE A 112 -3.24 -4.56 20.29
N ALA A 113 -2.01 -4.02 20.41
CA ALA A 113 -1.28 -3.96 21.67
C ALA A 113 -2.06 -3.19 22.74
N TRP A 114 -2.64 -2.05 22.37
CA TRP A 114 -3.42 -1.19 23.23
C TRP A 114 -4.66 -1.89 23.73
N LYS A 115 -5.44 -2.51 22.83
CA LYS A 115 -6.65 -3.22 23.23
C LYS A 115 -6.34 -4.45 24.10
N ARG A 116 -5.18 -5.07 23.94
CA ARG A 116 -4.75 -6.24 24.71
C ARG A 116 -3.92 -5.92 25.95
N GLY A 117 -3.52 -4.66 26.14
CA GLY A 117 -2.62 -4.25 27.23
C GLY A 117 -1.22 -4.86 27.12
N LEU A 118 -0.72 -5.06 25.91
CA LEU A 118 0.62 -5.57 25.63
C LEU A 118 1.63 -4.41 25.62
N PRO A 119 2.92 -4.65 25.93
CA PRO A 119 3.92 -3.60 25.84
C PRO A 119 4.12 -3.19 24.38
N PHE A 120 4.35 -1.90 24.15
CA PHE A 120 4.63 -1.36 22.82
C PHE A 120 5.79 -0.36 22.89
N GLY A 121 6.61 -0.40 21.86
CA GLY A 121 7.72 0.51 21.63
C GLY A 121 8.08 0.43 20.16
N TYR A 122 8.61 1.52 19.63
CA TYR A 122 8.87 1.64 18.21
C TYR A 122 10.04 2.58 17.94
N VAL A 123 10.68 2.41 16.79
CA VAL A 123 11.68 3.29 16.20
C VAL A 123 10.99 4.60 15.86
N SER A 124 11.41 5.66 16.55
CA SER A 124 10.86 7.00 16.36
C SER A 124 11.73 7.86 15.45
N GLN A 125 13.00 7.51 15.31
CA GLN A 125 13.94 8.24 14.45
C GLN A 125 14.92 7.28 13.79
N VAL A 126 15.15 7.52 12.51
CA VAL A 126 16.17 6.84 11.72
C VAL A 126 17.10 7.87 11.11
N ARG A 127 18.36 7.47 10.94
CA ARG A 127 19.37 8.29 10.28
C ARG A 127 19.83 7.61 9.01
N MET A 128 19.85 8.36 7.92
CA MET A 128 20.37 7.89 6.66
C MET A 128 21.85 7.50 6.76
N ARG A 129 22.18 6.35 6.18
CA ARG A 129 23.55 5.87 5.99
C ARG A 129 24.00 6.29 4.60
N GLY A 130 25.24 6.75 4.49
CA GLY A 130 25.81 7.20 3.21
C GLY A 130 25.24 8.52 2.71
N ALA A 131 25.44 8.79 1.42
CA ALA A 131 24.97 10.01 0.77
C ALA A 131 23.51 9.91 0.32
N GLY A 132 22.81 11.04 0.32
CA GLY A 132 21.43 11.17 -0.14
C GLY A 132 20.83 12.49 0.31
N ARG A 133 19.58 12.76 -0.06
CA ARG A 133 18.81 13.93 0.41
C ARG A 133 17.60 13.54 1.24
N ASP A 134 17.01 12.37 0.94
CA ASP A 134 15.84 11.84 1.63
C ASP A 134 16.13 10.43 2.14
N PHE A 135 15.97 10.24 3.45
CA PHE A 135 16.22 8.97 4.12
C PHE A 135 15.20 7.88 3.73
N ARG A 136 14.06 8.24 3.14
CA ARG A 136 13.09 7.30 2.55
C ARG A 136 13.67 6.56 1.33
N TYR A 137 14.60 7.18 0.61
CA TYR A 137 15.08 6.70 -0.69
C TYR A 137 16.60 6.45 -0.78
N GLY A 138 17.37 6.71 0.30
CA GLY A 138 18.84 6.60 0.30
C GLY A 138 19.39 5.20 -0.02
N PHE A 139 20.41 5.08 -0.88
CA PHE A 139 20.90 3.77 -1.37
C PHE A 139 21.37 2.81 -0.26
N SER A 140 22.11 3.32 0.74
CA SER A 140 22.66 2.49 1.83
C SER A 140 21.67 2.24 2.99
N GLY A 141 20.43 2.70 2.83
CA GLY A 141 19.37 2.64 3.84
C GLY A 141 19.68 3.46 5.09
N ASN A 142 19.06 3.09 6.18
CA ASN A 142 19.07 3.83 7.44
C ASN A 142 19.61 2.99 8.60
N ALA A 143 20.00 3.67 9.67
CA ALA A 143 20.24 3.08 10.99
C ALA A 143 19.21 3.64 11.97
N VAL A 144 18.83 2.87 12.99
CA VAL A 144 17.97 3.37 14.07
C VAL A 144 18.75 4.38 14.89
N GLU A 145 18.22 5.59 15.05
CA GLU A 145 18.84 6.64 15.87
C GLU A 145 18.20 6.73 17.24
N ALA A 146 16.87 6.61 17.30
CA ALA A 146 16.13 6.61 18.55
C ALA A 146 14.92 5.68 18.48
N ARG A 147 14.54 5.20 19.66
CA ARG A 147 13.30 4.46 19.89
C ARG A 147 12.55 5.01 21.09
N LEU A 148 11.24 4.87 21.06
CA LEU A 148 10.35 5.20 22.15
C LEU A 148 9.79 3.95 22.79
N THR A 149 9.66 3.98 24.12
CA THR A 149 8.81 3.05 24.87
C THR A 149 7.53 3.79 25.21
N VAL A 150 6.39 3.26 24.79
CA VAL A 150 5.11 3.92 25.06
C VAL A 150 4.76 3.74 26.55
N PRO A 151 4.61 4.84 27.30
CA PRO A 151 4.42 4.76 28.74
C PRO A 151 3.01 4.29 29.10
N SER A 152 2.92 3.28 29.96
CA SER A 152 1.65 2.84 30.56
C SER A 152 1.03 3.92 31.44
N GLY A 153 -0.28 4.14 31.28
CA GLY A 153 -1.13 4.95 32.17
C GLY A 153 -1.02 6.47 32.02
N LYS A 154 -0.27 6.98 31.02
CA LYS A 154 0.01 8.42 30.88
C LYS A 154 -0.63 9.10 29.68
N VAL A 155 -0.75 8.40 28.57
CA VAL A 155 -1.10 8.94 27.25
C VAL A 155 -2.30 8.17 26.71
N SER A 156 -3.20 8.83 25.99
CA SER A 156 -4.31 8.14 25.34
C SER A 156 -3.83 7.33 24.15
N GLY A 157 -4.54 6.23 23.82
CA GLY A 157 -4.24 5.44 22.64
C GLY A 157 -4.36 6.24 21.35
N TYR A 158 -5.28 7.21 21.31
CA TYR A 158 -5.46 8.09 20.15
C TYR A 158 -4.28 9.04 19.95
N GLU A 159 -3.76 9.62 21.03
CA GLU A 159 -2.55 10.45 20.98
C GLU A 159 -1.33 9.65 20.50
N ILE A 160 -1.19 8.39 20.96
CA ILE A 160 -0.09 7.51 20.51
C ILE A 160 -0.25 7.12 19.04
N TRP A 161 -1.49 6.88 18.59
CA TRP A 161 -1.78 6.63 17.17
C TRP A 161 -1.30 7.81 16.32
N ASP A 162 -1.67 9.04 16.67
CA ASP A 162 -1.22 10.22 15.93
C ASP A 162 0.31 10.41 16.01
N GLU A 163 0.92 10.15 17.17
CA GLU A 163 2.38 10.23 17.32
C GLU A 163 3.13 9.21 16.43
N ILE A 164 2.58 8.00 16.25
CA ILE A 164 3.14 7.01 15.32
C ILE A 164 3.11 7.54 13.89
N ARG A 165 2.00 8.16 13.48
CA ARG A 165 1.85 8.75 12.13
C ARG A 165 2.86 9.88 11.88
N ASP A 166 3.13 10.68 12.89
CA ASP A 166 4.08 11.79 12.79
C ASP A 166 5.55 11.31 12.75
N ASN A 167 5.86 10.17 13.35
CA ASN A 167 7.23 9.67 13.52
C ASN A 167 7.64 8.59 12.51
N VAL A 168 6.70 7.77 12.03
CA VAL A 168 6.98 6.62 11.17
C VAL A 168 6.86 7.01 9.71
N SER A 169 7.83 6.60 8.91
CA SER A 169 7.75 6.68 7.45
C SER A 169 8.29 5.39 6.82
N SER A 170 8.18 5.27 5.50
CA SER A 170 8.75 4.14 4.76
C SER A 170 10.27 3.98 4.98
N GLY A 171 10.96 5.08 5.31
CA GLY A 171 12.36 5.06 5.75
C GLY A 171 12.62 4.21 7.00
N THR A 172 11.64 4.04 7.88
CA THR A 172 11.76 3.19 9.09
C THR A 172 11.94 1.70 8.74
N PHE A 173 11.49 1.27 7.56
CA PHE A 173 11.63 -0.11 7.07
C PHE A 173 12.94 -0.33 6.29
N ARG A 174 13.56 0.77 5.85
CA ARG A 174 14.74 0.81 4.97
C ARG A 174 16.04 0.53 5.71
N ILE A 175 16.10 -0.61 6.39
CA ILE A 175 17.22 -0.99 7.25
C ILE A 175 17.81 -2.30 6.75
N HIS A 176 19.14 -2.33 6.65
CA HIS A 176 19.90 -3.54 6.27
C HIS A 176 19.54 -4.70 7.21
N PRO A 177 19.30 -5.93 6.71
CA PRO A 177 18.73 -7.03 7.51
C PRO A 177 19.58 -7.43 8.73
N THR A 178 20.89 -7.21 8.68
CA THR A 178 21.82 -7.54 9.78
C THR A 178 22.21 -6.35 10.66
N LEU A 179 21.68 -5.16 10.41
CA LEU A 179 22.05 -3.97 11.19
C LEU A 179 21.22 -3.90 12.48
N GLU A 180 21.90 -3.93 13.62
CA GLU A 180 21.30 -3.87 14.96
C GLU A 180 21.90 -2.75 15.84
N GLU A 181 22.79 -1.94 15.25
CA GLU A 181 23.49 -0.83 15.90
C GLU A 181 23.21 0.50 15.19
N PRO A 182 23.13 1.63 15.91
CA PRO A 182 23.32 1.75 17.37
C PRO A 182 22.11 1.28 18.21
N GLU A 183 20.98 0.97 17.56
CA GLU A 183 19.78 0.43 18.18
C GLU A 183 19.15 -0.64 17.28
N VAL A 184 18.53 -1.64 17.89
CA VAL A 184 17.88 -2.76 17.17
C VAL A 184 16.61 -2.24 16.46
N PRO A 185 16.38 -2.48 15.16
CA PRO A 185 15.13 -2.10 14.47
C PRO A 185 13.92 -2.88 15.00
N ASP A 186 12.69 -2.41 14.82
CA ASP A 186 11.51 -3.14 15.34
C ASP A 186 11.15 -4.39 14.52
N LEU A 187 11.67 -4.46 13.30
CA LEU A 187 11.37 -5.49 12.33
C LEU A 187 12.62 -6.32 12.01
N TYR A 188 12.42 -7.58 11.64
CA TYR A 188 13.46 -8.48 11.16
C TYR A 188 13.08 -9.10 9.81
N SER A 189 14.08 -9.57 9.08
CA SER A 189 13.91 -10.30 7.82
C SER A 189 13.58 -11.77 8.13
N PRO A 190 12.36 -12.27 7.82
CA PRO A 190 11.97 -13.63 8.13
C PRO A 190 12.47 -14.63 7.07
N ALA A 191 12.58 -15.90 7.46
CA ALA A 191 12.71 -17.02 6.52
C ALA A 191 11.50 -17.10 5.59
N ILE A 192 11.72 -17.57 4.35
CA ILE A 192 10.65 -17.69 3.36
C ILE A 192 10.00 -19.07 3.50
N ASP A 193 8.98 -19.16 4.35
CA ASP A 193 8.19 -20.37 4.56
C ASP A 193 6.81 -20.07 5.18
N VAL A 194 5.93 -21.08 5.14
CA VAL A 194 4.52 -21.01 5.57
C VAL A 194 4.30 -20.67 7.05
N ARG A 195 5.32 -20.86 7.92
CA ARG A 195 5.25 -20.51 9.35
C ARG A 195 5.69 -19.07 9.59
N SER A 196 6.55 -18.56 8.72
CA SER A 196 7.22 -17.27 8.87
C SER A 196 6.46 -16.13 8.19
N ILE A 197 5.96 -16.33 6.97
CA ILE A 197 5.15 -15.32 6.25
C ILE A 197 3.67 -15.54 6.56
N ARG A 198 3.03 -14.57 7.21
CA ARG A 198 1.67 -14.72 7.75
C ARG A 198 0.94 -13.38 7.82
N PRO A 199 -0.38 -13.36 8.07
CA PRO A 199 -1.08 -12.11 8.32
C PRO A 199 -0.38 -11.26 9.39
N GLY A 200 -0.11 -9.99 9.08
CA GLY A 200 0.68 -9.07 9.90
C GLY A 200 2.16 -8.97 9.53
N THR A 201 2.67 -9.81 8.62
CA THR A 201 3.96 -9.58 7.95
C THR A 201 3.87 -8.33 7.08
N ALA A 202 4.79 -7.39 7.25
CA ALA A 202 4.90 -6.23 6.37
C ALA A 202 5.70 -6.60 5.12
N ILE A 203 5.37 -5.96 4.00
CA ILE A 203 6.09 -6.03 2.73
C ILE A 203 6.61 -4.63 2.47
N TYR A 204 7.93 -4.45 2.52
CA TYR A 204 8.55 -3.18 2.21
C TYR A 204 9.08 -3.17 0.79
N ASP A 205 8.55 -2.27 -0.02
CA ASP A 205 9.05 -1.94 -1.34
C ASP A 205 10.00 -0.73 -1.21
N PRO A 206 11.27 -0.86 -1.64
CA PRO A 206 12.31 0.16 -1.48
C PRO A 206 12.01 1.46 -2.24
N ASN A 207 10.95 1.47 -3.04
CA ASN A 207 10.33 2.62 -3.66
C ASN A 207 9.40 3.38 -2.71
N GLY A 208 9.67 3.35 -1.40
CA GLY A 208 8.95 4.12 -0.39
C GLY A 208 7.54 3.63 -0.07
N HIS A 209 7.25 2.36 -0.30
CA HIS A 209 5.91 1.81 -0.14
C HIS A 209 5.90 0.60 0.81
N VAL A 210 4.85 0.47 1.62
CA VAL A 210 4.71 -0.61 2.60
C VAL A 210 3.31 -1.18 2.51
N ALA A 211 3.19 -2.51 2.44
CA ALA A 211 1.91 -3.20 2.50
C ALA A 211 1.90 -4.19 3.67
N THR A 212 0.71 -4.61 4.09
CA THR A 212 0.55 -5.62 5.16
C THR A 212 -0.09 -6.88 4.60
N VAL A 213 0.58 -8.02 4.73
CA VAL A 213 0.00 -9.33 4.41
C VAL A 213 -1.22 -9.55 5.29
N TYR A 214 -2.36 -9.91 4.69
CA TYR A 214 -3.55 -10.33 5.44
C TYR A 214 -3.95 -11.79 5.18
N LYS A 215 -3.37 -12.43 4.14
CA LYS A 215 -3.65 -13.83 3.83
C LYS A 215 -2.52 -14.46 3.02
N VAL A 216 -2.26 -15.73 3.29
CA VAL A 216 -1.47 -16.62 2.41
C VAL A 216 -2.39 -17.75 1.98
N GLU A 217 -2.64 -17.87 0.68
CA GLU A 217 -3.46 -18.91 0.10
C GLU A 217 -2.73 -20.26 0.09
N THR A 218 -3.48 -21.35 -0.03
CA THR A 218 -2.94 -22.73 0.00
C THR A 218 -1.98 -23.03 -1.15
N ASP A 219 -2.08 -22.28 -2.25
CA ASP A 219 -1.20 -22.35 -3.41
C ASP A 219 -0.04 -21.33 -3.34
N GLY A 220 0.18 -20.75 -2.16
CA GLY A 220 1.29 -19.84 -1.87
C GLY A 220 1.11 -18.41 -2.34
N ARG A 221 -0.03 -18.05 -2.95
CA ARG A 221 -0.31 -16.63 -3.27
C ARG A 221 -0.50 -15.82 -1.99
N ILE A 222 0.10 -14.65 -1.92
CA ILE A 222 -0.01 -13.76 -0.78
C ILE A 222 -0.98 -12.64 -1.13
N ARG A 223 -1.96 -12.38 -0.27
CA ARG A 223 -2.80 -11.19 -0.35
C ARG A 223 -2.34 -10.16 0.67
N TYR A 224 -2.23 -8.92 0.21
CA TYR A 224 -1.88 -7.78 1.05
C TYR A 224 -2.98 -6.73 1.02
N MET A 225 -3.03 -5.94 2.09
CA MET A 225 -3.78 -4.70 2.16
C MET A 225 -2.80 -3.55 2.30
N ASP A 226 -3.22 -2.40 1.79
CA ASP A 226 -2.37 -1.25 1.58
C ASP A 226 -3.18 0.02 1.83
N ALA A 227 -2.63 0.95 2.61
CA ALA A 227 -3.26 2.23 2.89
C ALA A 227 -2.58 3.33 2.09
N HIS A 228 -3.32 4.35 1.69
CA HIS A 228 -2.79 5.47 0.89
C HIS A 228 -2.82 6.77 1.70
N PRO A 229 -2.13 7.85 1.27
CA PRO A 229 -2.10 9.12 2.00
C PRO A 229 -3.50 9.73 2.28
N ASP A 230 -4.49 9.39 1.46
CA ASP A 230 -5.91 9.76 1.63
C ASP A 230 -6.68 8.85 2.61
N SER A 231 -6.00 7.94 3.31
CA SER A 231 -6.56 6.90 4.19
C SER A 231 -7.48 5.87 3.52
N SER A 232 -7.56 5.84 2.19
CA SER A 232 -8.17 4.73 1.46
C SER A 232 -7.35 3.44 1.68
N LEU A 233 -8.02 2.29 1.64
CA LEU A 233 -7.42 0.98 1.85
C LEU A 233 -7.76 0.04 0.69
N THR A 234 -6.73 -0.41 0.00
CA THR A 234 -6.83 -1.29 -1.17
C THR A 234 -6.28 -2.67 -0.85
N ARG A 235 -6.52 -3.64 -1.74
CA ARG A 235 -6.08 -5.03 -1.58
C ARG A 235 -5.50 -5.52 -2.89
N GLY A 236 -4.49 -6.36 -2.80
CA GLY A 236 -3.87 -6.96 -3.99
C GLY A 236 -3.16 -8.26 -3.68
N PHE A 237 -2.46 -8.76 -4.69
CA PHE A 237 -1.60 -9.93 -4.61
C PHE A 237 -0.14 -9.51 -4.64
N TYR A 238 0.69 -10.11 -3.79
CA TYR A 238 2.13 -9.90 -3.86
C TYR A 238 2.67 -10.42 -5.18
N ASP A 239 3.31 -9.52 -5.93
CA ASP A 239 3.80 -9.76 -7.28
C ASP A 239 4.96 -8.80 -7.60
N LEU A 240 5.26 -8.65 -8.89
CA LEU A 240 6.37 -7.84 -9.42
C LEU A 240 6.31 -6.36 -9.02
N ARG A 241 5.17 -5.87 -8.52
CA ARG A 241 5.04 -4.51 -7.97
C ARG A 241 5.93 -4.28 -6.74
N PHE A 242 6.32 -5.34 -6.03
CA PHE A 242 7.22 -5.28 -4.87
C PHE A 242 8.62 -5.78 -5.24
N VAL A 243 9.54 -4.86 -5.49
CA VAL A 243 10.85 -5.20 -6.06
C VAL A 243 11.83 -5.74 -5.01
N ARG A 244 12.65 -6.71 -5.43
CA ARG A 244 13.86 -7.11 -4.70
C ARG A 244 14.95 -6.06 -4.94
N ALA A 245 15.69 -5.68 -3.90
CA ALA A 245 16.74 -4.67 -4.02
C ALA A 245 17.98 -4.98 -3.18
N TYR A 246 18.97 -4.10 -3.32
CA TYR A 246 20.22 -4.13 -2.58
C TYR A 246 19.97 -4.29 -1.07
N PRO A 247 20.71 -5.16 -0.34
CA PRO A 247 20.46 -5.44 1.06
C PRO A 247 20.40 -4.20 1.95
N GLY A 248 21.21 -3.18 1.66
CA GLY A 248 21.21 -1.90 2.38
C GLY A 248 19.86 -1.19 2.36
N MET A 249 19.08 -1.35 1.29
CA MET A 249 17.73 -0.79 1.20
C MET A 249 16.72 -1.56 2.03
N GLY A 250 16.99 -2.82 2.40
CA GLY A 250 16.12 -3.58 3.30
C GLY A 250 14.78 -4.02 2.70
N ALA A 251 14.63 -4.08 1.38
CA ALA A 251 13.42 -4.53 0.69
C ALA A 251 12.90 -5.92 1.12
N GLY A 252 11.60 -6.16 0.92
CA GLY A 252 10.96 -7.48 1.05
C GLY A 252 10.15 -7.65 2.34
N PHE A 253 10.00 -8.90 2.77
CA PHE A 253 9.17 -9.26 3.92
C PHE A 253 9.83 -8.86 5.25
N LYS A 254 9.01 -8.40 6.20
CA LYS A 254 9.42 -7.92 7.52
C LYS A 254 8.44 -8.41 8.59
N ASN A 255 8.95 -9.06 9.61
CA ASN A 255 8.16 -9.46 10.77
C ASN A 255 8.52 -8.64 12.01
N TRP A 256 7.56 -8.45 12.90
CA TRP A 256 7.76 -7.82 14.21
C TRP A 256 8.72 -8.64 15.06
N ARG A 257 9.73 -7.99 15.62
CA ARG A 257 10.60 -8.62 16.60
C ARG A 257 9.82 -8.88 17.90
N PRO A 258 10.05 -10.03 18.55
CA PRO A 258 9.52 -10.26 19.89
C PRO A 258 9.95 -9.12 20.83
N LEU A 259 8.98 -8.54 21.54
CA LEU A 259 9.18 -7.35 22.37
C LEU A 259 8.94 -7.69 23.84
N LYS A 260 9.86 -7.26 24.71
CA LYS A 260 9.75 -7.40 26.16
C LYS A 260 9.90 -6.06 26.87
N LEU A 261 9.16 -5.87 27.95
CA LEU A 261 9.27 -4.73 28.84
C LEU A 261 10.25 -5.05 29.96
N VAL A 262 11.41 -4.39 29.95
CA VAL A 262 12.50 -4.62 30.91
C VAL A 262 12.57 -3.47 31.91
N GLY A 263 12.75 -3.79 33.20
CA GLY A 263 12.90 -2.79 34.25
C GLY A 263 11.60 -2.08 34.68
N ALA A 264 10.44 -2.61 34.28
CA ALA A 264 9.15 -2.10 34.73
C ALA A 264 8.76 -2.64 36.11
N ARG A 265 7.97 -1.87 36.85
CA ARG A 265 7.38 -2.29 38.13
C ARG A 265 5.93 -2.71 37.91
N LYS A 266 5.58 -3.93 38.33
CA LYS A 266 4.18 -4.37 38.42
C LYS A 266 3.51 -3.73 39.64
N LEU A 267 2.37 -3.08 39.42
CA LEU A 267 1.57 -2.41 40.43
C LEU A 267 0.57 -3.39 41.08
N ALA A 268 -0.05 -2.96 42.18
CA ALA A 268 -1.00 -3.79 42.93
C ALA A 268 -2.26 -4.15 42.14
N ASP A 269 -2.65 -3.33 41.16
CA ASP A 269 -3.76 -3.59 40.24
C ASP A 269 -3.39 -4.52 39.07
N GLY A 270 -2.16 -5.02 39.04
CA GLY A 270 -1.64 -5.92 38.01
C GLY A 270 -1.08 -5.24 36.76
N THR A 271 -1.17 -3.90 36.66
CA THR A 271 -0.60 -3.13 35.55
C THR A 271 0.91 -2.92 35.73
N TYR A 272 1.60 -2.56 34.65
CA TYR A 272 3.02 -2.22 34.67
C TYR A 272 3.22 -0.71 34.56
N SER A 273 4.25 -0.19 35.23
CA SER A 273 4.67 1.20 35.18
C SER A 273 6.18 1.31 34.97
N GLY A 274 6.60 2.23 34.10
CA GLY A 274 8.01 2.44 33.74
C GLY A 274 8.58 1.31 32.88
N GLY A 275 9.91 1.17 32.88
CA GLY A 275 10.64 0.21 32.06
C GLY A 275 10.91 0.67 30.63
N ARG A 276 11.57 -0.19 29.86
CA ARG A 276 11.87 0.02 28.43
C ARG A 276 11.42 -1.18 27.62
N ALA A 277 10.80 -0.91 26.47
CA ALA A 277 10.50 -1.91 25.48
C ALA A 277 11.79 -2.29 24.74
N VAL A 278 12.19 -3.56 24.82
CA VAL A 278 13.42 -4.11 24.25
C VAL A 278 13.06 -5.20 23.25
N PRO A 279 13.36 -5.03 21.96
CA PRO A 279 13.17 -6.08 20.96
C PRO A 279 14.28 -7.13 21.04
N ALA A 280 13.97 -8.35 20.60
CA ALA A 280 14.95 -9.43 20.47
C ALA A 280 15.98 -9.14 19.36
N SER A 281 17.24 -9.50 19.58
CA SER A 281 18.28 -9.47 18.54
C SER A 281 18.07 -10.57 17.48
N ASN A 282 18.77 -10.47 16.35
CA ASN A 282 18.71 -11.47 15.27
C ASN A 282 19.13 -12.85 15.78
N ALA A 283 20.08 -12.92 16.71
CA ALA A 283 20.55 -14.16 17.32
C ALA A 283 19.49 -14.86 18.19
N GLU A 284 18.50 -14.13 18.68
CA GLU A 284 17.41 -14.64 19.51
C GLU A 284 16.19 -15.07 18.67
N ILE A 285 16.17 -14.80 17.37
CA ILE A 285 15.02 -15.03 16.49
C ILE A 285 15.30 -16.24 15.60
N ALA A 286 14.66 -17.36 15.92
CA ALA A 286 14.89 -18.65 15.26
C ALA A 286 14.64 -18.66 13.74
N ASN A 287 13.73 -17.80 13.26
CA ASN A 287 13.39 -17.68 11.85
C ASN A 287 13.89 -16.39 11.20
N PHE A 288 14.89 -15.71 11.79
CA PHE A 288 15.62 -14.67 11.08
C PHE A 288 16.37 -15.30 9.91
N SER A 289 16.30 -14.66 8.73
CA SER A 289 16.97 -15.13 7.52
C SER A 289 17.36 -13.97 6.62
N THR A 290 18.47 -14.12 5.90
CA THR A 290 18.86 -13.18 4.83
C THR A 290 18.58 -13.75 3.42
N GLU A 291 17.88 -14.87 3.34
CA GLU A 291 17.55 -15.61 2.11
C GLU A 291 16.89 -14.73 1.03
N GLN A 292 15.98 -13.84 1.41
CA GLN A 292 15.32 -12.96 0.44
C GLN A 292 16.27 -11.98 -0.27
N PHE A 293 17.46 -11.75 0.30
CA PHE A 293 18.47 -10.86 -0.27
C PHE A 293 19.52 -11.60 -1.08
N TYR A 294 20.03 -12.71 -0.54
CA TYR A 294 21.19 -13.42 -1.10
C TYR A 294 20.87 -14.79 -1.71
N GLY A 295 19.60 -15.18 -1.74
CA GLY A 295 19.20 -16.51 -2.19
C GLY A 295 19.39 -17.59 -1.13
N ASN A 296 19.13 -18.83 -1.52
CA ASN A 296 19.29 -20.02 -0.68
C ASN A 296 20.48 -20.91 -1.09
N GLY A 297 21.35 -20.38 -1.97
CA GLY A 297 22.66 -20.94 -2.28
C GLY A 297 23.78 -20.38 -1.39
N PRO A 298 25.05 -20.52 -1.81
CA PRO A 298 26.17 -19.85 -1.15
C PRO A 298 25.92 -18.34 -1.09
N LYS A 299 25.99 -17.77 0.12
CA LYS A 299 25.86 -16.32 0.31
C LYS A 299 27.08 -15.61 -0.31
N PRO A 300 26.90 -14.57 -1.14
CA PRO A 300 28.00 -13.74 -1.62
C PRO A 300 28.77 -13.08 -0.46
N ASP A 301 30.08 -12.89 -0.64
CA ASP A 301 30.95 -12.27 0.36
C ASP A 301 30.60 -10.80 0.60
N GLU A 302 30.14 -10.11 -0.45
CA GLU A 302 29.84 -8.69 -0.41
C GLU A 302 28.40 -8.38 -0.85
N ASP A 303 27.80 -7.35 -0.23
CA ASP A 303 26.43 -6.94 -0.54
C ASP A 303 26.24 -6.49 -1.99
N ARG A 304 27.27 -5.98 -2.67
CA ARG A 304 27.17 -5.55 -4.07
C ARG A 304 26.83 -6.70 -5.01
N ASP A 305 27.20 -7.91 -4.62
CA ASP A 305 27.04 -9.14 -5.40
C ASP A 305 25.76 -9.89 -5.03
N TRP A 306 24.85 -9.28 -4.25
CA TRP A 306 23.55 -9.88 -3.87
C TRP A 306 22.73 -10.45 -5.03
N ARG A 307 22.90 -9.90 -6.24
CA ARG A 307 22.20 -10.37 -7.46
C ARG A 307 22.66 -11.75 -7.91
N ASP A 308 23.85 -12.18 -7.52
CA ASP A 308 24.39 -13.51 -7.83
C ASP A 308 23.71 -14.61 -7.00
N GLY A 309 22.97 -14.21 -5.96
CA GLY A 309 22.14 -15.09 -5.17
C GLY A 309 21.11 -15.85 -6.01
N THR A 310 21.09 -17.18 -5.85
CA THR A 310 20.17 -18.07 -6.56
C THR A 310 19.04 -18.54 -5.66
N PHE A 311 17.88 -18.78 -6.26
CA PHE A 311 16.70 -19.31 -5.60
C PHE A 311 16.38 -20.67 -6.19
N THR A 312 16.73 -21.73 -5.47
CA THR A 312 16.61 -23.10 -5.96
C THR A 312 15.58 -23.86 -5.13
N LEU A 313 14.65 -24.55 -5.77
CA LEU A 313 13.72 -25.46 -5.10
C LEU A 313 13.73 -26.81 -5.81
N ASN A 314 13.97 -27.90 -5.07
CA ASN A 314 14.09 -29.25 -5.62
C ASN A 314 15.11 -29.35 -6.77
N GLY A 315 16.24 -28.64 -6.65
CA GLY A 315 17.30 -28.60 -7.67
C GLY A 315 16.98 -27.75 -8.91
N GLN A 316 15.81 -27.08 -8.96
CA GLN A 316 15.42 -26.21 -10.05
C GLN A 316 15.61 -24.74 -9.66
N PRO A 317 16.32 -23.93 -10.46
CA PRO A 317 16.34 -22.49 -10.26
C PRO A 317 14.97 -21.91 -10.59
N LEU A 318 14.50 -20.99 -9.75
CA LEU A 318 13.26 -20.24 -9.91
C LEU A 318 13.59 -18.75 -9.89
N ASP A 319 12.74 -17.94 -10.54
CA ASP A 319 12.73 -16.52 -10.22
C ASP A 319 12.23 -16.30 -8.78
N TRP A 320 12.46 -15.10 -8.25
CA TRP A 320 12.14 -14.76 -6.87
C TRP A 320 10.66 -14.96 -6.51
N TYR A 321 9.74 -14.57 -7.40
CA TYR A 321 8.31 -14.58 -7.10
C TYR A 321 7.75 -16.00 -7.16
N ASP A 322 8.18 -16.78 -8.15
CA ASP A 322 7.93 -18.22 -8.22
C ASP A 322 8.50 -18.96 -7.01
N TYR A 323 9.71 -18.60 -6.57
CA TYR A 323 10.34 -19.20 -5.40
C TYR A 323 9.53 -18.93 -4.13
N VAL A 324 9.15 -17.67 -3.87
CA VAL A 324 8.30 -17.31 -2.72
C VAL A 324 6.99 -18.08 -2.76
N ARG A 325 6.27 -18.05 -3.90
CA ARG A 325 5.00 -18.76 -4.05
C ARG A 325 5.17 -20.25 -3.79
N ALA A 326 6.15 -20.89 -4.41
CA ALA A 326 6.38 -22.32 -4.26
C ALA A 326 6.72 -22.70 -2.81
N LYS A 327 7.52 -21.89 -2.11
CA LYS A 327 7.85 -22.10 -0.69
C LYS A 327 6.63 -21.97 0.21
N LEU A 328 5.75 -21.00 -0.08
CA LEU A 328 4.51 -20.79 0.65
C LEU A 328 3.39 -21.79 0.27
N ALA A 329 3.52 -22.47 -0.87
CA ALA A 329 2.66 -23.56 -1.29
C ALA A 329 3.12 -24.95 -0.79
N GLY A 330 4.03 -24.99 0.19
CA GLY A 330 4.55 -26.25 0.74
C GLY A 330 5.58 -26.95 -0.16
N GLY A 331 6.25 -26.22 -1.05
CA GLY A 331 7.33 -26.73 -1.90
C GLY A 331 6.90 -27.13 -3.31
N LYS A 332 5.67 -26.78 -3.73
CA LYS A 332 5.16 -27.07 -5.07
C LYS A 332 4.66 -25.79 -5.73
N LEU A 333 5.10 -25.54 -6.97
CA LEU A 333 4.61 -24.43 -7.77
C LEU A 333 3.51 -24.94 -8.72
N GLU A 334 2.31 -24.44 -8.54
CA GLU A 334 1.15 -24.74 -9.39
C GLU A 334 0.48 -23.45 -9.83
N PHE A 335 -0.08 -23.47 -11.03
CA PHE A 335 -0.82 -22.38 -11.63
C PHE A 335 -2.20 -22.84 -12.07
N ASP A 336 -3.25 -22.13 -11.66
CA ASP A 336 -4.59 -22.26 -12.24
C ASP A 336 -4.78 -21.08 -13.20
N PRO A 337 -4.58 -21.27 -14.51
CA PRO A 337 -4.53 -20.15 -15.45
C PRO A 337 -5.86 -19.42 -15.58
N LEU A 338 -7.00 -20.12 -15.42
CA LEU A 338 -8.31 -19.48 -15.52
C LEU A 338 -8.62 -18.68 -14.26
N ARG A 339 -8.35 -19.24 -13.08
CA ARG A 339 -8.56 -18.54 -11.82
C ARG A 339 -7.64 -17.33 -11.70
N GLU A 340 -6.37 -17.47 -12.05
CA GLU A 340 -5.38 -16.38 -11.92
C GLU A 340 -5.66 -15.24 -12.88
N VAL A 341 -5.98 -15.53 -14.16
CA VAL A 341 -6.36 -14.48 -15.12
C VAL A 341 -7.66 -13.79 -14.68
N SER A 342 -8.63 -14.54 -14.15
CA SER A 342 -9.84 -13.96 -13.55
C SER A 342 -9.50 -12.99 -12.41
N ASP A 343 -8.71 -13.43 -11.44
CA ASP A 343 -8.34 -12.65 -10.26
C ASP A 343 -7.54 -11.39 -10.63
N MET A 344 -6.67 -11.48 -11.64
CA MET A 344 -5.88 -10.34 -12.13
C MET A 344 -6.76 -9.29 -12.83
N ILE A 345 -7.75 -9.69 -13.63
CA ILE A 345 -8.69 -8.74 -14.25
C ILE A 345 -9.59 -8.10 -13.18
N ASP A 346 -10.06 -8.89 -12.22
CA ASP A 346 -10.85 -8.37 -11.10
C ASP A 346 -10.03 -7.36 -10.27
N SER A 347 -8.76 -7.68 -9.98
CA SER A 347 -7.83 -6.77 -9.29
C SER A 347 -7.57 -5.48 -10.09
N ASN A 348 -7.31 -5.59 -11.39
CA ASN A 348 -7.14 -4.41 -12.24
C ASN A 348 -8.40 -3.54 -12.24
N CYS A 349 -9.59 -4.14 -12.20
CA CYS A 349 -10.84 -3.39 -12.12
C CYS A 349 -10.97 -2.62 -10.79
N VAL A 350 -10.58 -3.23 -9.68
CA VAL A 350 -10.53 -2.54 -8.37
C VAL A 350 -9.56 -1.36 -8.44
N ASP A 351 -8.34 -1.55 -8.95
CA ASP A 351 -7.36 -0.46 -9.07
C ASP A 351 -7.89 0.69 -9.98
N LEU A 352 -8.70 0.38 -10.99
CA LEU A 352 -9.37 1.38 -11.82
C LEU A 352 -10.46 2.16 -11.07
N HIS A 353 -11.24 1.50 -10.21
CA HIS A 353 -12.22 2.17 -9.35
C HIS A 353 -11.52 3.05 -8.30
N ASP A 354 -10.45 2.56 -7.67
CA ASP A 354 -9.66 3.35 -6.70
C ASP A 354 -9.08 4.60 -7.36
N ARG A 355 -8.72 4.51 -8.65
CA ARG A 355 -8.27 5.67 -9.43
C ARG A 355 -9.39 6.69 -9.68
N VAL A 356 -10.66 6.26 -9.78
CA VAL A 356 -11.80 7.20 -9.85
C VAL A 356 -11.82 8.08 -8.61
N ASP A 357 -11.71 7.48 -7.43
CA ASP A 357 -11.72 8.22 -6.17
C ASP A 357 -10.53 9.19 -6.07
N ALA A 358 -9.33 8.77 -6.49
CA ALA A 358 -8.16 9.63 -6.51
C ALA A 358 -8.30 10.83 -7.47
N VAL A 359 -8.86 10.63 -8.66
CA VAL A 359 -9.09 11.70 -9.64
C VAL A 359 -10.22 12.63 -9.18
N ASP A 360 -11.27 12.10 -8.57
CA ASP A 360 -12.37 12.90 -8.01
C ASP A 360 -11.90 13.76 -6.83
N LEU A 361 -11.03 13.22 -5.96
CA LEU A 361 -10.38 13.96 -4.89
C LEU A 361 -9.55 15.14 -5.43
N ALA A 362 -8.75 14.91 -6.48
CA ALA A 362 -7.97 15.95 -7.15
C ALA A 362 -8.86 17.01 -7.83
N ALA A 363 -9.96 16.61 -8.46
CA ALA A 363 -10.91 17.55 -9.06
C ALA A 363 -11.56 18.45 -8.00
N LYS A 364 -11.94 17.87 -6.85
CA LYS A 364 -12.55 18.58 -5.72
C LYS A 364 -11.61 19.57 -5.04
N SER A 365 -10.29 19.38 -5.11
CA SER A 365 -9.32 20.34 -4.56
C SER A 365 -9.25 21.64 -5.36
N GLY A 366 -9.71 21.63 -6.61
CA GLY A 366 -9.68 22.77 -7.51
C GLY A 366 -8.35 23.00 -8.23
N LEU A 367 -7.35 22.12 -8.05
CA LEU A 367 -6.05 22.20 -8.76
C LEU A 367 -6.22 22.18 -10.28
N VAL A 368 -7.21 21.45 -10.78
CA VAL A 368 -7.57 21.42 -12.21
C VAL A 368 -7.89 22.82 -12.80
N ASN A 369 -8.26 23.79 -11.96
CA ASN A 369 -8.57 25.16 -12.37
C ASN A 369 -7.37 26.12 -12.24
N GLN A 370 -6.25 25.67 -11.68
CA GLN A 370 -5.04 26.46 -11.51
C GLN A 370 -4.12 26.35 -12.73
N PRO A 371 -3.25 27.34 -13.00
CA PRO A 371 -2.20 27.19 -14.01
C PRO A 371 -1.20 26.10 -13.60
N GLU A 372 -0.56 25.49 -14.58
CA GLU A 372 0.56 24.55 -14.36
C GLU A 372 1.72 25.26 -13.65
N PRO A 373 2.45 24.57 -12.77
CA PRO A 373 3.69 25.09 -12.22
C PRO A 373 4.75 25.27 -13.32
N ASP A 374 5.71 26.16 -13.08
CA ASP A 374 6.81 26.41 -14.03
C ASP A 374 7.71 25.19 -14.24
N ARG A 375 7.70 24.26 -13.27
CA ARG A 375 8.49 23.03 -13.25
C ARG A 375 7.72 21.89 -12.60
N LEU A 376 8.03 20.67 -13.03
CA LEU A 376 7.66 19.45 -12.30
C LEU A 376 8.35 19.41 -10.93
N PRO A 377 7.82 18.63 -9.98
CA PRO A 377 8.55 18.31 -8.76
C PRO A 377 9.88 17.60 -9.09
N GLU A 378 10.84 17.68 -8.16
CA GLU A 378 12.17 17.04 -8.30
C GLU A 378 12.06 15.54 -8.63
N ASN A 379 11.01 14.87 -8.15
CA ASN A 379 10.62 13.53 -8.58
C ASN A 379 9.10 13.40 -8.48
N ILE A 380 8.42 12.91 -9.52
CA ILE A 380 6.94 12.80 -9.50
C ILE A 380 6.45 11.69 -8.56
N TYR A 381 7.27 10.67 -8.27
CA TYR A 381 6.88 9.53 -7.43
C TYR A 381 7.11 9.80 -5.93
N GLY A 382 8.19 10.51 -5.60
CA GLY A 382 8.56 10.90 -4.24
C GLY A 382 8.61 12.41 -4.11
N THR A 383 7.50 13.00 -3.71
CA THR A 383 7.32 14.46 -3.61
C THR A 383 6.46 14.79 -2.40
N ASP A 384 6.30 16.08 -2.14
CA ASP A 384 5.54 16.61 -1.00
C ASP A 384 4.45 17.58 -1.51
N GLY A 385 3.44 17.86 -0.69
CA GLY A 385 2.43 18.89 -0.98
C GLY A 385 1.35 18.46 -1.98
N ASP A 386 0.95 19.35 -2.89
CA ASP A 386 -0.16 19.11 -3.83
C ASP A 386 0.07 17.90 -4.73
N TRP A 387 1.30 17.71 -5.20
CA TRP A 387 1.66 16.55 -6.00
C TRP A 387 1.59 15.26 -5.17
N GLU A 388 2.04 15.26 -3.93
CA GLU A 388 1.96 14.08 -3.04
C GLU A 388 0.52 13.65 -2.81
N THR A 389 -0.38 14.63 -2.68
CA THR A 389 -1.79 14.39 -2.31
C THR A 389 -2.67 14.05 -3.52
N TYR A 390 -2.51 14.77 -4.64
CA TYR A 390 -3.51 14.77 -5.73
C TYR A 390 -3.00 14.21 -7.07
N SER A 391 -1.68 14.05 -7.23
CA SER A 391 -1.13 13.37 -8.41
C SER A 391 -1.31 11.84 -8.30
N THR A 392 -1.27 11.13 -9.42
CA THR A 392 -1.38 9.66 -9.44
C THR A 392 -0.18 8.90 -10.04
N PRO A 393 1.05 9.42 -10.16
CA PRO A 393 2.10 8.76 -10.95
C PRO A 393 2.49 7.40 -10.36
N SER A 394 2.61 7.28 -9.04
CA SER A 394 2.91 6.01 -8.37
C SER A 394 1.77 4.99 -8.48
N ARG A 395 0.51 5.44 -8.36
CA ARG A 395 -0.68 4.59 -8.54
C ARG A 395 -0.80 4.13 -10.00
N ASP A 396 -0.59 5.05 -10.95
CA ASP A 396 -0.67 4.78 -12.38
C ASP A 396 0.45 3.84 -12.85
N ALA A 397 1.66 3.97 -12.30
CA ALA A 397 2.76 3.03 -12.56
C ALA A 397 2.45 1.60 -12.05
N ARG A 398 1.86 1.48 -10.84
CA ARG A 398 1.39 0.19 -10.30
C ARG A 398 0.28 -0.42 -11.15
N LEU A 399 -0.71 0.39 -11.56
CA LEU A 399 -1.78 -0.03 -12.45
C LEU A 399 -1.22 -0.55 -13.78
N LYS A 400 -0.31 0.19 -14.42
CA LYS A 400 0.33 -0.23 -15.68
C LYS A 400 1.14 -1.50 -15.52
N THR A 401 1.86 -1.64 -14.41
CA THR A 401 2.57 -2.88 -14.06
C THR A 401 1.60 -4.06 -13.97
N ALA A 402 0.45 -3.90 -13.32
CA ALA A 402 -0.56 -4.96 -13.20
C ALA A 402 -1.16 -5.38 -14.55
N PHE A 403 -1.42 -4.43 -15.46
CA PHE A 403 -1.83 -4.73 -16.84
C PHE A 403 -0.73 -5.47 -17.63
N LYS A 404 0.53 -5.06 -17.46
CA LYS A 404 1.68 -5.74 -18.09
C LYS A 404 1.86 -7.16 -17.57
N GLU A 405 1.71 -7.35 -16.26
CA GLU A 405 1.82 -8.65 -15.63
C GLU A 405 0.71 -9.59 -16.10
N LEU A 406 -0.53 -9.12 -16.22
CA LEU A 406 -1.63 -9.90 -16.79
C LEU A 406 -1.29 -10.42 -18.19
N ARG A 407 -0.73 -9.55 -19.05
CA ARG A 407 -0.29 -9.93 -20.40
C ARG A 407 0.83 -10.98 -20.35
N ASP A 408 1.81 -10.83 -19.47
CA ASP A 408 2.95 -11.75 -19.35
C ASP A 408 2.56 -13.10 -18.76
N ALA A 409 1.68 -13.10 -17.76
CA ALA A 409 1.12 -14.30 -17.15
C ALA A 409 0.35 -15.12 -18.19
N VAL A 410 -0.49 -14.47 -19.01
CA VAL A 410 -1.20 -15.14 -20.10
C VAL A 410 -0.23 -15.73 -21.13
N GLU A 411 0.81 -15.00 -21.55
CA GLU A 411 1.83 -15.55 -22.44
C GLU A 411 2.52 -16.78 -21.81
N ARG A 412 2.86 -16.69 -20.52
CA ARG A 412 3.49 -17.77 -19.76
C ARG A 412 2.58 -19.00 -19.70
N TYR A 413 1.30 -18.85 -19.38
CA TYR A 413 0.37 -19.98 -19.31
C TYR A 413 0.19 -20.64 -20.68
N VAL A 414 0.12 -19.87 -21.77
CA VAL A 414 0.08 -20.44 -23.13
C VAL A 414 1.36 -21.25 -23.43
N LYS A 415 2.54 -20.78 -23.02
CA LYS A 415 3.80 -21.53 -23.17
C LYS A 415 3.79 -22.83 -22.36
N LEU A 416 3.41 -22.78 -21.08
CA LEU A 416 3.32 -23.95 -20.21
C LEU A 416 2.31 -24.97 -20.74
N TRP A 417 1.16 -24.52 -21.23
CA TRP A 417 0.12 -25.38 -21.79
C TRP A 417 0.60 -26.13 -23.03
N ARG A 418 1.24 -25.42 -23.97
CA ARG A 418 1.83 -26.03 -25.18
C ARG A 418 2.92 -27.04 -24.83
N ALA A 419 3.70 -26.77 -23.78
CA ALA A 419 4.72 -27.66 -23.27
C ALA A 419 4.16 -28.85 -22.46
N LYS A 420 2.85 -28.86 -22.15
CA LYS A 420 2.21 -29.79 -21.22
C LYS A 420 2.92 -29.83 -19.86
N ASP A 421 3.34 -28.66 -19.39
CA ASP A 421 4.09 -28.52 -18.15
C ASP A 421 3.20 -28.90 -16.95
N PRO A 422 3.65 -29.80 -16.05
CA PRO A 422 2.86 -30.28 -14.92
C PRO A 422 2.55 -29.19 -13.88
N LYS A 423 3.21 -28.03 -13.93
CA LYS A 423 2.91 -26.88 -13.07
C LYS A 423 1.60 -26.20 -13.47
N LEU A 424 1.09 -26.43 -14.68
CA LEU A 424 -0.14 -25.80 -15.16
C LEU A 424 -1.35 -26.72 -14.93
N HIS A 425 -2.22 -26.33 -14.01
CA HIS A 425 -3.42 -27.07 -13.65
C HIS A 425 -4.61 -26.62 -14.48
N PHE A 426 -4.65 -27.08 -15.74
CA PHE A 426 -5.75 -26.83 -16.66
C PHE A 426 -6.40 -28.16 -17.09
N LYS A 427 -7.72 -28.25 -16.97
CA LYS A 427 -8.49 -29.47 -17.27
C LYS A 427 -9.18 -29.46 -18.65
N GLY A 428 -9.19 -28.31 -19.33
CA GLY A 428 -9.84 -28.16 -20.62
C GLY A 428 -8.96 -28.61 -21.79
N ASN A 429 -9.52 -28.54 -23.01
CA ASN A 429 -8.86 -28.99 -24.23
C ASN A 429 -8.26 -27.84 -25.05
N ASP A 430 -8.72 -26.61 -24.86
CA ASP A 430 -8.27 -25.43 -25.60
C ASP A 430 -8.13 -24.24 -24.64
N LEU A 431 -6.95 -24.12 -24.05
CA LEU A 431 -6.67 -23.04 -23.09
C LEU A 431 -6.84 -21.67 -23.74
N ILE A 432 -6.46 -21.51 -25.01
CA ILE A 432 -6.48 -20.21 -25.69
C ILE A 432 -7.91 -19.75 -25.87
N ALA A 433 -8.80 -20.63 -26.37
CA ALA A 433 -10.22 -20.29 -26.50
C ALA A 433 -10.88 -20.00 -25.15
N GLU A 434 -10.56 -20.77 -24.10
CA GLU A 434 -11.10 -20.55 -22.76
C GLU A 434 -10.61 -19.25 -22.13
N LEU A 435 -9.33 -18.91 -22.29
CA LEU A 435 -8.77 -17.62 -21.83
C LEU A 435 -9.39 -16.44 -22.57
N ILE A 436 -9.62 -16.54 -23.88
CA ILE A 436 -10.34 -15.51 -24.65
C ILE A 436 -11.75 -15.31 -24.08
N ALA A 437 -12.50 -16.40 -23.95
CA ALA A 437 -13.87 -16.33 -23.45
C ALA A 437 -13.93 -15.81 -22.01
N LEU A 438 -12.96 -16.18 -21.16
CA LEU A 438 -12.84 -15.65 -19.81
C LEU A 438 -12.55 -14.16 -19.81
N TYR A 439 -11.53 -13.74 -20.57
CA TYR A 439 -11.11 -12.34 -20.69
C TYR A 439 -12.27 -11.46 -21.15
N ASP A 440 -12.94 -11.84 -22.25
CA ASP A 440 -14.06 -11.08 -22.81
C ASP A 440 -15.21 -10.95 -21.80
N ARG A 441 -15.55 -12.03 -21.07
CA ARG A 441 -16.59 -11.99 -20.02
C ARG A 441 -16.20 -11.08 -18.87
N LYS A 442 -14.95 -11.14 -18.39
CA LYS A 442 -14.48 -10.38 -17.24
C LYS A 442 -14.28 -8.90 -17.56
N ALA A 443 -13.67 -8.59 -18.70
CA ALA A 443 -13.52 -7.22 -19.17
C ALA A 443 -14.87 -6.53 -19.36
N ALA A 444 -15.90 -7.25 -19.85
CA ALA A 444 -17.25 -6.71 -20.01
C ALA A 444 -17.98 -6.42 -18.68
N GLN A 445 -17.54 -7.01 -17.57
CA GLN A 445 -18.12 -6.77 -16.24
C GLN A 445 -17.52 -5.52 -15.56
N CYS A 446 -16.36 -5.06 -16.02
CA CYS A 446 -15.68 -3.93 -15.43
C CYS A 446 -16.00 -2.64 -16.19
N THR A 447 -16.73 -1.75 -15.53
CA THR A 447 -17.04 -0.40 -16.02
C THR A 447 -16.84 0.58 -14.89
N ILE A 448 -16.08 1.64 -15.15
CA ILE A 448 -15.97 2.77 -14.23
C ILE A 448 -16.81 3.94 -14.75
N VAL A 449 -17.19 4.84 -13.85
CA VAL A 449 -17.83 6.10 -14.19
C VAL A 449 -17.02 7.22 -13.56
N TYR A 450 -16.58 8.18 -14.35
CA TYR A 450 -15.97 9.42 -13.84
C TYR A 450 -16.86 10.61 -14.18
N VAL A 451 -16.73 11.70 -13.41
CA VAL A 451 -17.47 12.94 -13.64
C VAL A 451 -16.60 13.87 -14.50
N ARG A 452 -17.08 14.23 -15.69
CA ARG A 452 -16.39 15.16 -16.60
C ARG A 452 -16.33 16.57 -16.01
N SER A 453 -15.51 17.41 -16.60
CA SER A 453 -15.30 18.80 -16.18
C SER A 453 -16.58 19.65 -16.21
N ASP A 454 -17.59 19.27 -17.02
CA ASP A 454 -18.92 19.90 -17.05
C ASP A 454 -19.92 19.32 -16.02
N GLY A 455 -19.48 18.41 -15.16
CA GLY A 455 -20.30 17.74 -14.14
C GLY A 455 -21.10 16.55 -14.65
N THR A 456 -21.00 16.18 -15.93
CA THR A 456 -21.74 15.04 -16.49
C THR A 456 -20.99 13.71 -16.27
N PRO A 457 -21.70 12.62 -15.94
CA PRO A 457 -21.06 11.31 -15.79
C PRO A 457 -20.65 10.73 -17.16
N PHE A 458 -19.51 10.07 -17.22
CA PHE A 458 -19.02 9.37 -18.40
C PHE A 458 -18.55 7.96 -18.02
N ALA A 459 -19.06 6.95 -18.73
CA ALA A 459 -18.76 5.55 -18.47
C ALA A 459 -17.63 5.05 -19.38
N LEU A 460 -16.68 4.32 -18.81
CA LEU A 460 -15.57 3.68 -19.52
C LEU A 460 -15.51 2.19 -19.17
N GLY A 461 -15.50 1.34 -20.20
CA GLY A 461 -15.25 -0.09 -20.04
C GLY A 461 -13.76 -0.42 -19.96
N TYR A 462 -13.44 -1.59 -19.39
CA TYR A 462 -12.07 -2.07 -19.18
C TYR A 462 -11.18 -1.98 -20.44
N GLU A 463 -11.65 -2.44 -21.60
CA GLU A 463 -10.85 -2.40 -22.84
C GLU A 463 -10.63 -0.98 -23.36
N GLN A 464 -11.59 -0.07 -23.16
CA GLN A 464 -11.42 1.32 -23.55
C GLN A 464 -10.32 1.97 -22.71
N ILE A 465 -10.23 1.61 -21.43
CA ILE A 465 -9.19 2.11 -20.51
C ILE A 465 -7.84 1.47 -20.84
N ARG A 466 -7.79 0.14 -21.03
CA ARG A 466 -6.57 -0.57 -21.45
C ARG A 466 -5.95 0.06 -22.71
N ALA A 467 -6.77 0.36 -23.71
CA ALA A 467 -6.30 0.96 -24.96
C ALA A 467 -5.69 2.36 -24.79
N ARG A 468 -6.08 3.10 -23.75
CA ARG A 468 -5.61 4.46 -23.46
C ARG A 468 -4.77 4.54 -22.17
N LEU A 469 -4.32 3.41 -21.62
CA LEU A 469 -3.72 3.34 -20.28
C LEU A 469 -2.48 4.24 -20.13
N PHE A 470 -1.70 4.37 -21.21
CA PHE A 470 -0.51 5.22 -21.26
C PHE A 470 -0.79 6.68 -21.69
N ALA A 471 -2.06 7.01 -21.94
CA ALA A 471 -2.54 8.38 -22.12
C ALA A 471 -3.14 8.95 -20.82
N LEU A 472 -3.35 8.13 -19.79
CA LEU A 472 -3.85 8.61 -18.49
C LEU A 472 -2.87 9.60 -17.87
N SER A 473 -3.30 10.87 -17.72
CA SER A 473 -2.50 11.87 -17.02
C SER A 473 -2.45 11.60 -15.52
N PHE A 474 -1.24 11.67 -14.96
CA PHE A 474 -1.00 11.65 -13.52
C PHE A 474 -0.97 13.04 -12.89
N ASP A 475 -0.88 14.09 -13.72
CA ASP A 475 -0.64 15.48 -13.32
C ASP A 475 -1.93 16.11 -12.77
N PRO A 476 -1.96 16.58 -11.49
CA PRO A 476 -3.17 17.07 -10.81
C PRO A 476 -3.75 18.36 -11.37
N TYR A 477 -3.00 19.05 -12.25
CA TYR A 477 -3.46 20.27 -12.88
C TYR A 477 -4.22 20.00 -14.18
N GLN A 478 -4.10 18.81 -14.79
CA GLN A 478 -4.82 18.49 -16.03
C GLN A 478 -6.31 18.25 -15.78
N CYS A 479 -7.16 18.58 -16.76
CA CYS A 479 -8.60 18.32 -16.71
C CYS A 479 -8.91 16.83 -16.54
N VAL A 480 -10.11 16.53 -16.02
CA VAL A 480 -10.52 15.16 -15.71
C VAL A 480 -10.52 14.25 -16.96
N GLU A 481 -10.83 14.80 -18.13
CA GLU A 481 -10.80 14.09 -19.40
C GLU A 481 -9.37 13.61 -19.76
N ARG A 482 -8.35 14.44 -19.55
CA ARG A 482 -6.93 14.02 -19.71
C ARG A 482 -6.48 13.07 -18.64
N ARG A 483 -6.97 13.23 -17.40
CA ARG A 483 -6.77 12.25 -16.33
C ARG A 483 -7.30 10.88 -16.73
N TRP A 484 -8.31 10.80 -17.60
CA TRP A 484 -8.85 9.56 -18.16
C TRP A 484 -8.46 9.27 -19.62
N GLY A 485 -7.45 9.98 -20.15
CA GLY A 485 -6.88 9.71 -21.47
C GLY A 485 -7.88 9.87 -22.61
N ALA A 486 -8.88 10.74 -22.47
CA ALA A 486 -9.91 10.97 -23.47
C ALA A 486 -9.30 11.41 -24.82
N GLY A 487 -9.49 10.58 -25.84
CA GLY A 487 -9.09 10.88 -27.23
C GLY A 487 -10.26 11.16 -28.16
N ASP A 488 -11.49 10.82 -27.76
CA ASP A 488 -12.69 11.12 -28.53
C ASP A 488 -13.06 12.60 -28.38
N PRO A 489 -13.29 13.35 -29.48
CA PRO A 489 -13.61 14.78 -29.38
C PRO A 489 -14.86 15.11 -28.56
N ALA A 490 -15.87 14.23 -28.52
CA ALA A 490 -17.09 14.46 -27.75
C ALA A 490 -16.89 14.15 -26.26
N GLU A 491 -16.06 13.14 -25.93
CA GLU A 491 -15.60 12.91 -24.55
C GLU A 491 -14.77 14.11 -24.05
N PHE A 492 -13.84 14.60 -24.87
CA PHE A 492 -12.86 15.62 -24.52
C PHE A 492 -13.41 17.06 -24.49
N ALA A 493 -14.51 17.35 -25.18
CA ALA A 493 -15.05 18.70 -25.34
C ALA A 493 -15.20 19.54 -24.04
N PRO A 494 -15.56 18.96 -22.87
CA PRO A 494 -15.69 19.72 -21.63
C PRO A 494 -14.37 20.15 -20.99
N CYS A 495 -13.23 19.61 -21.44
CA CYS A 495 -11.92 19.88 -20.84
C CYS A 495 -11.52 21.37 -20.95
N PRO A 496 -11.34 22.09 -19.83
CA PRO A 496 -10.99 23.52 -19.85
C PRO A 496 -9.49 23.80 -20.04
N ASP A 497 -8.68 22.77 -20.31
CA ASP A 497 -7.23 22.90 -20.36
C ASP A 497 -6.77 23.87 -21.45
N THR A 498 -5.83 24.75 -21.06
CA THR A 498 -5.24 25.73 -21.97
C THR A 498 -4.21 25.09 -22.89
N THR A 499 -3.72 25.87 -23.87
CA THR A 499 -2.58 25.47 -24.72
C THR A 499 -1.33 25.11 -23.90
N LEU A 500 -1.12 25.76 -22.74
CA LEU A 500 0.01 25.46 -21.87
C LEU A 500 -0.16 24.09 -21.19
N LYS A 501 -1.36 23.79 -20.67
CA LYS A 501 -1.67 22.48 -20.10
C LYS A 501 -1.56 21.36 -21.13
N ALA A 502 -2.07 21.59 -22.33
CA ALA A 502 -1.90 20.68 -23.45
C ALA A 502 -0.42 20.43 -23.77
N ALA A 503 0.40 21.47 -23.74
CA ALA A 503 1.84 21.37 -23.98
C ALA A 503 2.57 20.53 -22.91
N TRP A 504 2.20 20.68 -21.64
CA TRP A 504 2.70 19.84 -20.54
C TRP A 504 2.28 18.39 -20.72
N TYR A 505 0.99 18.13 -20.94
CA TYR A 505 0.51 16.79 -21.20
C TYR A 505 1.30 16.11 -22.33
N GLU A 506 1.53 16.76 -23.48
CA GLU A 506 2.32 16.13 -24.55
C GLU A 506 3.78 15.84 -24.14
N ALA A 507 4.41 16.77 -23.41
CA ALA A 507 5.81 16.61 -22.97
C ALA A 507 5.99 15.46 -21.97
N GLU A 508 4.99 15.19 -21.14
CA GLU A 508 5.00 14.13 -20.13
C GLU A 508 4.77 12.71 -20.69
N GLN A 509 4.59 12.53 -22.00
CA GLN A 509 4.27 11.21 -22.58
C GLN A 509 5.32 10.14 -22.23
N GLY A 510 6.60 10.50 -22.23
CA GLY A 510 7.68 9.58 -21.83
C GLY A 510 7.54 9.13 -20.38
N LEU A 511 7.16 10.05 -19.48
CA LEU A 511 6.90 9.75 -18.08
C LEU A 511 5.67 8.85 -17.92
N ARG A 512 4.59 9.12 -18.68
CA ARG A 512 3.38 8.27 -18.67
C ARG A 512 3.61 6.87 -19.22
N ASN A 513 4.57 6.66 -20.10
CA ASN A 513 4.89 5.32 -20.61
C ASN A 513 5.61 4.43 -19.59
N GLN A 514 6.15 5.01 -18.52
CA GLN A 514 6.84 4.25 -17.47
C GLN A 514 5.87 3.38 -16.67
N ILE A 515 6.35 2.19 -16.32
CA ILE A 515 5.68 1.28 -15.38
C ILE A 515 6.50 1.11 -14.10
N ASP A 516 7.81 1.33 -14.19
CA ASP A 516 8.73 1.34 -13.06
C ASP A 516 8.73 2.71 -12.37
N ARG A 517 8.80 2.70 -11.04
CA ARG A 517 8.94 3.92 -10.25
C ARG A 517 10.42 4.15 -9.96
N THR A 518 10.97 5.23 -10.51
CA THR A 518 12.39 5.61 -10.43
C THR A 518 12.57 6.77 -9.46
N TYR A 519 12.63 6.47 -8.16
CA TYR A 519 12.72 7.49 -7.09
C TYR A 519 14.07 8.22 -7.06
N GLU A 520 15.08 7.64 -7.68
CA GLU A 520 16.42 8.22 -7.84
C GLU A 520 16.53 9.20 -9.02
N ALA A 521 15.59 9.15 -9.97
CA ALA A 521 15.59 9.98 -11.16
C ALA A 521 15.33 11.46 -10.82
N GLN A 522 16.00 12.36 -11.54
CA GLN A 522 15.78 13.81 -11.42
C GLN A 522 14.75 14.25 -12.46
N MET A 523 13.54 14.58 -12.01
CA MET A 523 12.39 14.89 -12.87
C MET A 523 11.93 16.36 -12.80
N GLY A 524 12.62 17.21 -12.04
CA GLY A 524 12.27 18.62 -11.81
C GLY A 524 12.44 19.54 -13.02
N PHE A 525 11.98 19.11 -14.19
CA PHE A 525 12.15 19.76 -15.48
C PHE A 525 11.17 20.93 -15.66
N SER A 526 11.62 21.97 -16.35
CA SER A 526 10.70 22.89 -17.03
C SER A 526 10.11 22.22 -18.28
N LEU A 527 9.04 22.79 -18.83
CA LEU A 527 8.42 22.31 -20.07
C LEU A 527 9.42 22.21 -21.23
N GLU A 528 10.33 23.18 -21.37
CA GLU A 528 11.36 23.19 -22.42
C GLU A 528 12.38 22.07 -22.21
N GLU A 529 12.81 21.86 -20.96
CA GLU A 529 13.77 20.82 -20.61
C GLU A 529 13.21 19.41 -20.79
N LEU A 530 11.91 19.21 -20.50
CA LEU A 530 11.23 17.92 -20.64
C LEU A 530 11.05 17.53 -22.11
N ARG A 531 10.84 18.51 -22.99
CA ARG A 531 10.74 18.31 -24.44
C ARG A 531 12.07 17.94 -25.10
N ALA A 532 13.18 18.40 -24.52
CA ALA A 532 14.50 18.05 -25.01
C ALA A 532 14.84 16.58 -24.68
N PRO A 533 15.51 15.83 -25.58
CA PRO A 533 16.00 14.50 -25.25
C PRO A 533 16.97 14.52 -24.06
N GLY A 534 16.91 13.51 -23.19
CA GLY A 534 17.85 13.36 -22.10
C GLY A 534 17.43 12.28 -21.10
N PRO A 535 18.26 12.03 -20.06
CA PRO A 535 17.95 11.05 -19.01
C PRO A 535 16.70 11.44 -18.21
N ASP A 536 16.15 10.49 -17.45
CA ASP A 536 15.08 10.71 -16.45
C ASP A 536 13.75 11.27 -16.96
N ARG A 537 13.53 11.26 -18.28
CA ARG A 537 12.29 11.71 -18.95
C ARG A 537 11.34 10.57 -19.31
N GLY A 538 11.53 9.43 -18.65
CA GLY A 538 10.80 8.20 -18.87
C GLY A 538 11.14 7.47 -20.16
N VAL A 539 10.21 6.67 -20.67
CA VAL A 539 10.46 5.73 -21.77
C VAL A 539 9.69 6.10 -23.03
N ALA A 540 10.35 6.01 -24.18
CA ALA A 540 9.77 6.46 -25.44
C ALA A 540 8.58 5.60 -25.90
N THR A 541 8.61 4.30 -25.62
CA THR A 541 7.59 3.34 -26.08
C THR A 541 6.97 2.64 -24.87
N ALA A 542 5.64 2.68 -24.80
CA ALA A 542 4.91 1.94 -23.79
C ALA A 542 5.04 0.41 -24.01
N PRO A 543 5.08 -0.40 -22.95
CA PRO A 543 5.12 -1.85 -23.08
C PRO A 543 3.79 -2.41 -23.62
N ASP A 544 3.87 -3.57 -24.28
CA ASP A 544 2.68 -4.31 -24.74
C ASP A 544 1.90 -4.87 -23.54
N ILE A 545 0.64 -4.49 -23.43
CA ILE A 545 -0.33 -4.94 -22.42
C ILE A 545 -1.56 -5.61 -23.04
N ASP A 546 -1.57 -5.84 -24.36
CA ASP A 546 -2.73 -6.34 -25.10
C ASP A 546 -2.85 -7.88 -25.00
N VAL A 547 -3.50 -8.33 -23.92
CA VAL A 547 -3.83 -9.74 -23.67
C VAL A 547 -4.69 -10.31 -24.80
N ARG A 548 -5.74 -9.58 -25.19
CA ARG A 548 -6.75 -10.08 -26.13
C ARG A 548 -6.18 -10.25 -27.53
N GLY A 549 -5.40 -9.27 -27.99
CA GLY A 549 -4.67 -9.34 -29.25
C GLY A 549 -3.55 -10.38 -29.22
N PHE A 550 -2.85 -10.55 -28.08
CA PHE A 550 -1.90 -11.66 -27.92
C PHE A 550 -2.59 -13.00 -28.12
N LEU A 551 -3.71 -13.26 -27.43
CA LEU A 551 -4.44 -14.53 -27.51
C LEU A 551 -4.99 -14.81 -28.92
N GLU A 552 -5.52 -13.81 -29.64
CA GLU A 552 -5.93 -14.01 -31.05
C GLU A 552 -4.76 -14.47 -31.92
N ARG A 553 -3.57 -13.87 -31.76
CA ARG A 553 -2.38 -14.29 -32.52
C ARG A 553 -1.98 -15.73 -32.21
N GLN A 554 -2.30 -16.24 -31.02
CA GLN A 554 -2.02 -17.62 -30.63
C GLN A 554 -3.03 -18.66 -31.18
N ARG A 555 -4.20 -18.23 -31.69
CA ARG A 555 -5.21 -19.14 -32.26
C ARG A 555 -4.83 -19.74 -33.61
N ALA A 556 -3.98 -19.07 -34.39
CA ALA A 556 -3.54 -19.59 -35.68
C ALA A 556 -2.46 -20.67 -35.48
N PRO A 557 -2.47 -21.79 -36.25
CA PRO A 557 -1.32 -22.68 -36.29
C PRO A 557 -0.13 -21.88 -36.81
N ALA A 558 1.02 -21.97 -36.13
CA ALA A 558 2.28 -21.40 -36.60
C ALA A 558 2.44 -21.77 -38.08
N LYS A 559 2.38 -20.78 -38.98
CA LYS A 559 2.72 -21.01 -40.39
C LYS A 559 4.11 -21.62 -40.38
N THR A 560 4.20 -22.85 -40.86
CA THR A 560 5.44 -23.47 -41.29
C THR A 560 6.20 -22.42 -42.08
N ALA A 561 7.35 -22.01 -41.57
CA ALA A 561 8.31 -21.28 -42.38
C ALA A 561 8.68 -22.20 -43.54
N SER A 562 8.01 -22.04 -44.68
CA SER A 562 8.42 -22.68 -45.90
C SER A 562 9.70 -21.96 -46.33
N SER A 563 10.79 -22.69 -46.27
CA SER A 563 11.98 -22.43 -47.07
C SER A 563 11.59 -22.10 -48.51
N GLN A 564 11.93 -20.89 -48.96
CA GLN A 564 12.38 -20.60 -50.32
C GLN A 564 13.44 -19.51 -50.24
#